data_AF-A0A7C5B0G8-F1
#
_entry.id   AF-A0A7C5B0G8-F1
#
_cell.length_a   1.000
_cell.length_b   1.000
_cell.length_c   1.000
_cell.angle_alpha   90.00
_cell.angle_beta   90.00
_cell.angle_gamma   90.00
#
_symmetry.space_group_name_H-M   'P 1'
#
loop_
_entity.id
_entity.type
_entity.pdbx_description
1 polymer ?
#
loop_
_entity_poly.entity_id
_entity_poly.type
_entity_poly.pdbx_seq_one_letter_code
_entity_poly.pdbx_strand_id
1 'polypeptide(L)'
;MAQLTPEKNATSSIGVNLALGFWSAVLVTIFNVVSSILMIPSWFLSPITPWQGIEPYAASFDFFQIAAMLPGFLVVLPFLPMMAAIHYSSQSDRRVFTLLGVAFAGIAVAMLGFQYYSQITVVQYNLTTGDQSALGLFVLGNPHSFFWPLEALGYGFMGLSTLFAAFAFTGGSPERWIRALFIANGALGIGGIVAYPLEVTLVAVLSGLALWTLVFPASTILLAISFRRRMRRST
;
A
#
# COMPACT_ATOMS: atom_id res chain seq x y z
N MET A 1 -3.65 26.61 35.93
CA MET A 1 -3.58 25.44 35.02
C MET A 1 -4.63 24.44 35.47
N ALA A 2 -5.78 24.37 34.81
CA ALA A 2 -6.83 23.41 35.16
C ALA A 2 -6.40 22.00 34.72
N GLN A 3 -6.12 21.11 35.68
CA GLN A 3 -5.86 19.70 35.42
C GLN A 3 -7.13 19.07 34.83
N LEU A 4 -7.11 18.77 33.54
CA LEU A 4 -8.14 17.98 32.88
C LEU A 4 -8.16 16.58 33.49
N THR A 5 -9.33 16.12 33.92
CA THR A 5 -9.53 14.81 34.55
C THR A 5 -9.12 13.67 33.60
N PRO A 6 -8.60 12.54 34.12
CA PRO A 6 -8.12 11.43 33.31
C PRO A 6 -9.17 10.86 32.33
N GLU A 7 -10.45 10.95 32.71
CA GLU A 7 -11.59 10.55 31.86
C GLU A 7 -11.69 11.40 30.60
N LYS A 8 -11.58 12.73 30.70
CA LYS A 8 -11.64 13.65 29.56
C LYS A 8 -10.45 13.46 28.60
N ASN A 9 -9.29 13.09 29.13
CA ASN A 9 -8.10 12.77 28.33
C ASN A 9 -8.25 11.43 27.58
N ALA A 10 -8.93 10.45 28.17
CA ALA A 10 -9.21 9.18 27.51
C ALA A 10 -10.19 9.37 26.34
N THR A 11 -11.28 10.11 26.52
CA THR A 11 -12.27 10.36 25.46
C THR A 11 -11.69 11.16 24.29
N SER A 12 -10.83 12.16 24.58
CA SER A 12 -10.17 12.95 23.53
C SER A 12 -9.19 12.10 22.70
N SER A 13 -8.41 11.23 23.37
CA SER A 13 -7.46 10.33 22.69
C SER A 13 -8.16 9.33 21.77
N ILE A 14 -9.31 8.79 22.18
CA ILE A 14 -10.14 7.90 21.37
C ILE A 14 -10.62 8.65 20.11
N GLY A 15 -11.12 9.88 20.27
CA GLY A 15 -11.55 10.70 19.13
C GLY A 15 -10.44 10.95 18.11
N VAL A 16 -9.23 11.27 18.57
CA VAL A 16 -8.05 11.50 17.70
C VAL A 16 -7.68 10.23 16.93
N ASN A 17 -7.61 9.07 17.61
CA ASN A 17 -7.24 7.80 16.97
C ASN A 17 -8.24 7.40 15.88
N LEU A 18 -9.54 7.56 16.15
CA LEU A 18 -10.59 7.22 15.20
C LEU A 18 -10.61 8.18 14.00
N ALA A 19 -10.38 9.49 14.24
CA ALA A 19 -10.29 10.49 13.19
C ALA A 19 -9.07 10.25 12.29
N LEU A 20 -7.91 9.95 12.87
CA LEU A 20 -6.71 9.58 12.14
C LEU A 20 -6.97 8.35 11.26
N GLY A 21 -7.51 7.27 11.85
CA GLY A 21 -7.83 6.05 11.12
C GLY A 21 -8.82 6.27 9.97
N PHE A 22 -9.84 7.10 10.18
CA PHE A 22 -10.81 7.46 9.14
C PHE A 22 -10.16 8.19 7.96
N TRP A 23 -9.45 9.29 8.23
CA TRP A 23 -8.86 10.11 7.17
C TRP A 23 -7.74 9.38 6.44
N SER A 24 -6.92 8.61 7.16
CA SER A 24 -5.90 7.78 6.54
C SER A 24 -6.51 6.72 5.62
N ALA A 25 -7.57 6.01 6.05
CA ALA A 25 -8.24 5.03 5.21
C ALA A 25 -8.90 5.66 3.97
N VAL A 26 -9.47 6.87 4.08
CA VAL A 26 -10.01 7.62 2.95
C VAL A 26 -8.91 8.01 1.96
N LEU A 27 -7.79 8.57 2.43
CA LEU A 27 -6.68 8.97 1.58
C LEU A 27 -6.04 7.77 0.87
N VAL A 28 -5.78 6.69 1.61
CA VAL A 28 -5.31 5.41 1.03
C VAL A 28 -6.22 4.97 -0.11
N THR A 29 -7.54 4.97 0.12
CA THR A 29 -8.52 4.54 -0.88
C THR A 29 -8.47 5.44 -2.12
N ILE A 30 -8.51 6.77 -1.94
CA ILE A 30 -8.52 7.72 -3.06
C ILE A 30 -7.26 7.56 -3.91
N PHE A 31 -6.08 7.58 -3.29
CA PHE A 31 -4.82 7.48 -4.02
C PHE A 31 -4.66 6.11 -4.69
N ASN A 32 -5.10 5.04 -4.05
CA ASN A 32 -5.02 3.70 -4.63
C ASN A 32 -5.95 3.55 -5.84
N VAL A 33 -7.17 4.09 -5.78
CA VAL A 33 -8.11 4.12 -6.91
C VAL A 33 -7.55 4.97 -8.06
N VAL A 34 -7.00 6.15 -7.77
CA VAL A 34 -6.37 7.00 -8.78
C VAL A 34 -5.17 6.30 -9.42
N SER A 35 -4.31 5.66 -8.63
CA SER A 35 -3.19 4.85 -9.13
C SER A 35 -3.67 3.74 -10.05
N SER A 36 -4.72 3.01 -9.66
CA SER A 36 -5.31 1.94 -10.47
C SER A 36 -5.88 2.46 -11.80
N ILE A 37 -6.55 3.62 -11.78
CA ILE A 37 -7.10 4.27 -12.98
C ILE A 37 -5.99 4.74 -13.94
N LEU A 38 -4.81 5.11 -13.45
CA LEU A 38 -3.68 5.46 -14.32
C LEU A 38 -2.94 4.22 -14.82
N MET A 39 -2.78 3.21 -13.96
CA MET A 39 -2.02 1.99 -14.25
C MET A 39 -2.71 1.09 -15.27
N ILE A 40 -4.02 0.83 -15.12
CA ILE A 40 -4.71 -0.14 -15.98
C ILE A 40 -4.71 0.31 -17.45
N PRO A 41 -5.08 1.56 -17.79
CA PRO A 41 -5.04 2.04 -19.17
C PRO A 41 -3.62 2.14 -19.74
N SER A 42 -2.60 2.40 -18.91
CA SER A 42 -1.23 2.56 -19.41
C SER A 42 -0.70 1.29 -20.07
N TRP A 43 -1.11 0.11 -19.59
CA TRP A 43 -0.75 -1.16 -20.24
C TRP A 43 -1.40 -1.39 -21.60
N PHE A 44 -2.54 -0.75 -21.90
CA PHE A 44 -3.19 -0.85 -23.21
C PHE A 44 -2.68 0.23 -24.17
N LEU A 45 -2.37 1.42 -23.66
CA LEU A 45 -1.89 2.56 -24.45
C LEU A 45 -0.38 2.47 -24.74
N SER A 46 0.38 1.85 -23.84
CA SER A 46 1.81 1.57 -23.98
C SER A 46 2.04 0.10 -23.59
N PRO A 47 1.76 -0.84 -24.50
CA PRO A 47 1.92 -2.26 -24.23
C PRO A 47 3.31 -2.57 -23.72
N ILE A 48 3.40 -3.39 -22.68
CA ILE A 48 4.67 -3.90 -22.16
C ILE A 48 5.30 -4.72 -23.28
N THR A 49 6.25 -4.12 -24.01
CA THR A 49 7.06 -4.84 -24.98
C THR A 49 8.08 -5.68 -24.22
N PRO A 50 8.49 -6.83 -24.77
CA PRO A 50 9.64 -7.56 -24.23
C PRO A 50 10.81 -6.59 -24.10
N TRP A 51 11.54 -6.64 -22.99
CA TRP A 51 12.65 -5.73 -22.74
C TRP A 51 13.70 -5.82 -23.87
N GLN A 52 13.87 -4.73 -24.63
CA GLN A 52 14.82 -4.62 -25.75
C GLN A 52 16.06 -3.78 -25.41
N GLY A 53 16.25 -3.43 -24.13
CA GLY A 53 17.30 -2.50 -23.68
C GLY A 53 16.76 -1.12 -23.29
N ILE A 54 17.65 -0.28 -22.77
CA ILE A 54 17.28 1.03 -22.23
C ILE A 54 17.02 2.05 -23.34
N GLU A 55 17.71 1.92 -24.48
CA GLU A 55 17.63 2.86 -25.58
C GLU A 55 16.25 2.84 -26.27
N PRO A 56 15.68 1.68 -26.63
CA PRO A 56 14.31 1.63 -27.18
C PRO A 56 13.25 2.05 -26.16
N TYR A 57 13.44 1.67 -24.89
CA TYR A 57 12.54 2.08 -23.81
C TYR A 57 12.52 3.61 -23.67
N ALA A 58 13.69 4.25 -23.63
CA ALA A 58 13.81 5.70 -23.52
C ALA A 58 13.26 6.44 -24.76
N ALA A 59 13.46 5.90 -25.96
CA ALA A 59 12.92 6.48 -27.19
C ALA A 59 11.38 6.44 -27.25
N SER A 60 10.76 5.45 -26.59
CA SER A 60 9.31 5.29 -26.52
C SER A 60 8.70 5.75 -25.20
N PHE A 61 9.49 6.40 -24.33
CA PHE A 61 9.05 6.79 -23.00
C PHE A 61 7.99 7.88 -23.08
N ASP A 62 6.86 7.61 -22.43
CA ASP A 62 5.82 8.58 -22.15
C ASP A 62 5.57 8.64 -20.64
N PHE A 63 5.37 9.84 -20.09
CA PHE A 63 5.16 10.02 -18.66
C PHE A 63 3.99 9.16 -18.12
N PHE A 64 2.98 8.89 -18.95
CA PHE A 64 1.84 8.05 -18.59
C PHE A 64 2.26 6.62 -18.16
N GLN A 65 3.40 6.12 -18.63
CA GLN A 65 3.94 4.81 -18.23
C GLN A 65 4.34 4.76 -16.74
N ILE A 66 4.73 5.90 -16.15
CA ILE A 66 5.12 6.01 -14.73
C ILE A 66 4.13 6.85 -13.91
N ALA A 67 3.09 7.43 -14.53
CA ALA A 67 2.17 8.34 -13.87
C ALA A 67 1.46 7.71 -12.67
N ALA A 68 1.20 6.40 -12.69
CA ALA A 68 0.58 5.67 -11.58
C ALA A 68 1.48 5.57 -10.32
N MET A 69 2.79 5.79 -10.46
CA MET A 69 3.75 5.75 -9.36
C MET A 69 3.57 6.92 -8.39
N LEU A 70 3.15 8.10 -8.89
CA LEU A 70 2.89 9.27 -8.03
C LEU A 70 1.75 9.03 -7.03
N PRO A 71 0.53 8.67 -7.46
CA PRO A 71 -0.52 8.32 -6.50
C PRO A 71 -0.17 7.05 -5.72
N GLY A 72 0.58 6.09 -6.28
CA GLY A 72 1.11 4.94 -5.53
C GLY A 72 2.00 5.36 -4.36
N PHE A 73 2.89 6.33 -4.55
CA PHE A 73 3.68 6.95 -3.48
C PHE A 73 2.77 7.64 -2.45
N LEU A 74 1.73 8.33 -2.89
CA LEU A 74 0.77 8.96 -1.99
C LEU A 74 -0.08 7.96 -1.20
N VAL A 75 -0.21 6.68 -1.63
CA VAL A 75 -0.84 5.61 -0.84
C VAL A 75 -0.01 5.22 0.38
N VAL A 76 1.32 5.16 0.24
CA VAL A 76 2.17 4.64 1.32
C VAL A 76 2.23 5.60 2.52
N LEU A 77 2.08 6.91 2.30
CA LEU A 77 2.10 7.93 3.35
C LEU A 77 0.97 7.79 4.39
N PRO A 78 -0.32 7.68 4.01
CA PRO A 78 -1.41 7.45 4.94
C PRO A 78 -1.53 5.98 5.39
N PHE A 79 -0.86 5.03 4.75
CA PHE A 79 -0.91 3.62 5.16
C PHE A 79 -0.35 3.39 6.56
N LEU A 80 0.82 3.95 6.91
CA LEU A 80 1.41 3.78 8.24
C LEU A 80 0.53 4.40 9.37
N PRO A 81 0.04 5.65 9.25
CA PRO A 81 -0.92 6.21 10.21
C PRO A 81 -2.23 5.41 10.32
N MET A 82 -2.72 4.83 9.22
CA MET A 82 -3.88 3.92 9.26
C MET A 82 -3.61 2.70 10.15
N MET A 83 -2.43 2.09 10.00
CA MET A 83 -2.02 0.93 10.81
C MET A 83 -1.82 1.30 12.28
N ALA A 84 -1.24 2.46 12.55
CA ALA A 84 -1.13 2.98 13.92
C ALA A 84 -2.51 3.22 14.55
N ALA A 85 -3.46 3.79 13.80
CA ALA A 85 -4.82 3.99 14.28
C ALA A 85 -5.54 2.66 14.59
N ILE A 86 -5.32 1.61 13.80
CA ILE A 86 -5.82 0.26 14.10
C ILE A 86 -5.22 -0.25 15.41
N HIS A 87 -3.90 -0.11 15.60
CA HIS A 87 -3.23 -0.53 16.83
C HIS A 87 -3.80 0.16 18.07
N TYR A 88 -3.88 1.49 18.06
CA TYR A 88 -4.41 2.26 19.20
C TYR A 88 -5.93 2.06 19.42
N SER A 89 -6.66 1.61 18.40
CA SER A 89 -8.09 1.29 18.49
C SER A 89 -8.37 -0.19 18.79
N SER A 90 -7.33 -1.00 19.03
CA SER A 90 -7.44 -2.44 19.30
C SER A 90 -7.50 -2.76 20.80
N GLN A 91 -8.13 -3.89 21.14
CA GLN A 91 -8.17 -4.42 22.50
C GLN A 91 -6.75 -4.76 22.99
N SER A 92 -6.50 -4.65 24.29
CA SER A 92 -5.17 -4.82 24.89
C SER A 92 -4.54 -6.19 24.61
N ASP A 93 -5.36 -7.26 24.59
CA ASP A 93 -4.96 -8.64 24.27
C ASP A 93 -4.53 -8.84 22.79
N ARG A 94 -4.87 -7.90 21.90
CA ARG A 94 -4.52 -7.95 20.47
C ARG A 94 -3.37 -7.04 20.08
N ARG A 95 -2.90 -6.19 21.00
CA ARG A 95 -1.88 -5.17 20.70
C ARG A 95 -0.56 -5.74 20.18
N VAL A 96 -0.18 -6.95 20.60
CA VAL A 96 1.02 -7.62 20.09
C VAL A 96 0.92 -7.86 18.58
N PHE A 97 -0.22 -8.37 18.10
CA PHE A 97 -0.43 -8.59 16.68
C PHE A 97 -0.50 -7.28 15.91
N THR A 98 -1.25 -6.29 16.40
CA THR A 98 -1.37 -5.01 15.69
C THR A 98 -0.05 -4.22 15.68
N LEU A 99 0.80 -4.38 16.70
CA LEU A 99 2.15 -3.82 16.71
C LEU A 99 3.04 -4.46 15.64
N LEU A 100 2.99 -5.78 15.46
CA LEU A 100 3.64 -6.45 14.33
C LEU A 100 3.12 -5.90 13.00
N GLY A 101 1.80 -5.68 12.90
CA GLY A 101 1.17 -5.03 11.76
C GLY A 101 1.81 -3.66 11.44
N VAL A 102 1.98 -2.80 12.45
CA VAL A 102 2.64 -1.50 12.32
C VAL A 102 4.11 -1.64 11.91
N ALA A 103 4.85 -2.58 12.50
CA ALA A 103 6.26 -2.79 12.17
C ALA A 103 6.45 -3.20 10.70
N PHE A 104 5.67 -4.17 10.22
CA PHE A 104 5.69 -4.56 8.80
C PHE A 104 5.19 -3.44 7.88
N ALA A 105 4.24 -2.62 8.33
CA ALA A 105 3.82 -1.43 7.59
C ALA A 105 4.98 -0.46 7.37
N GLY A 106 5.81 -0.23 8.40
CA GLY A 106 6.99 0.62 8.28
C GLY A 106 7.96 0.12 7.21
N ILE A 107 8.23 -1.20 7.18
CA ILE A 107 9.09 -1.83 6.16
C ILE A 107 8.47 -1.65 4.76
N ALA A 108 7.18 -1.94 4.61
CA ALA A 108 6.47 -1.81 3.34
C ALA A 108 6.48 -0.37 2.80
N VAL A 109 6.21 0.62 3.66
CA VAL A 109 6.23 2.04 3.30
C VAL A 109 7.62 2.49 2.87
N ALA A 110 8.67 2.03 3.56
CA ALA A 110 10.04 2.37 3.17
C ALA A 110 10.40 1.80 1.79
N MET A 111 10.07 0.53 1.54
CA MET A 111 10.41 -0.15 0.28
C MET A 111 9.61 0.40 -0.91
N LEU A 112 8.28 0.39 -0.81
CA LEU A 112 7.40 0.87 -1.88
C LEU A 112 7.53 2.40 -2.06
N GLY A 113 7.66 3.14 -0.96
CA GLY A 113 7.88 4.59 -1.01
C GLY A 113 9.17 4.94 -1.74
N PHE A 114 10.29 4.28 -1.41
CA PHE A 114 11.56 4.47 -2.10
C PHE A 114 11.46 4.11 -3.57
N GLN A 115 10.84 2.98 -3.91
CA GLN A 115 10.62 2.57 -5.30
C GLN A 115 9.83 3.60 -6.10
N TYR A 116 8.61 3.93 -5.66
CA TYR A 116 7.72 4.82 -6.39
C TYR A 116 8.33 6.21 -6.54
N TYR A 117 8.97 6.73 -5.48
CA TYR A 117 9.64 8.01 -5.53
C TYR A 117 10.83 7.99 -6.49
N SER A 118 11.59 6.90 -6.55
CA SER A 118 12.72 6.76 -7.48
C SER A 118 12.28 6.74 -8.95
N GLN A 119 11.11 6.15 -9.26
CA GLN A 119 10.58 6.13 -10.63
C GLN A 119 10.22 7.55 -11.12
N ILE A 120 9.58 8.36 -10.28
CA ILE A 120 9.15 9.72 -10.64
C ILE A 120 10.27 10.77 -10.50
N THR A 121 11.41 10.43 -9.90
CA THR A 121 12.55 11.35 -9.74
C THR A 121 13.73 10.90 -10.60
N VAL A 122 14.49 9.91 -10.14
CA VAL A 122 15.73 9.45 -10.77
C VAL A 122 15.47 8.92 -12.17
N VAL A 123 14.48 8.03 -12.33
CA VAL A 123 14.20 7.41 -13.63
C VAL A 123 13.68 8.43 -14.62
N GLN A 124 12.64 9.18 -14.24
CA GLN A 124 12.09 10.23 -15.09
C GLN A 124 13.15 11.26 -15.53
N TYR A 125 13.96 11.76 -14.59
CA TYR A 125 14.98 12.77 -14.90
C TYR A 125 15.97 12.26 -15.94
N ASN A 126 16.57 11.10 -15.71
CA ASN A 126 17.61 10.55 -16.59
C ASN A 126 17.06 10.11 -17.96
N LEU A 127 15.80 9.66 -18.04
CA LEU A 127 15.14 9.41 -19.32
C LEU A 127 14.96 10.71 -20.14
N THR A 128 14.64 11.82 -19.48
CA THR A 128 14.42 13.12 -20.17
C THR A 128 15.71 13.86 -20.52
N THR A 129 16.82 13.62 -19.80
CA THR A 129 18.11 14.28 -20.05
C THR A 129 19.06 13.48 -20.93
N GLY A 130 18.74 12.21 -21.21
CA GLY A 130 19.51 11.35 -22.11
C GLY A 130 20.69 10.62 -21.47
N ASP A 131 20.86 10.66 -20.14
CA ASP A 131 21.89 9.86 -19.44
C ASP A 131 21.35 8.46 -19.10
N GLN A 132 21.61 7.50 -19.97
CA GLN A 132 20.98 6.17 -19.93
C GLN A 132 21.91 5.07 -19.42
N SER A 133 23.19 5.38 -19.21
CA SER A 133 24.29 4.41 -19.04
C SER A 133 24.15 3.48 -17.83
N ALA A 134 23.34 3.86 -16.83
CA ALA A 134 23.06 3.06 -15.63
C ALA A 134 21.56 2.78 -15.37
N LEU A 135 20.64 3.31 -16.20
CA LEU A 135 19.21 3.30 -15.92
C LEU A 135 18.55 1.92 -16.05
N GLY A 136 19.13 1.03 -16.86
CA GLY A 136 18.49 -0.27 -17.20
C GLY A 136 18.11 -1.10 -15.96
N LEU A 137 18.89 -1.04 -14.88
CA LEU A 137 18.60 -1.77 -13.63
C LEU A 137 17.57 -1.07 -12.73
N PHE A 138 17.22 0.19 -13.01
CA PHE A 138 16.35 1.01 -12.16
C PHE A 138 14.99 1.31 -12.80
N VAL A 139 14.75 0.87 -14.02
CA VAL A 139 13.48 1.09 -14.73
C VAL A 139 12.54 -0.09 -14.50
N LEU A 140 11.32 0.15 -14.00
CA LEU A 140 10.32 -0.93 -13.83
C LEU A 140 9.90 -1.60 -15.14
N GLY A 141 10.02 -0.88 -16.26
CA GLY A 141 9.87 -1.47 -17.60
C GLY A 141 10.84 -2.60 -17.92
N ASN A 142 11.97 -2.71 -17.21
CA ASN A 142 12.84 -3.88 -17.25
C ASN A 142 12.34 -4.94 -16.24
N PRO A 143 11.88 -6.13 -16.67
CA PRO A 143 11.45 -7.22 -15.80
C PRO A 143 12.52 -7.72 -14.82
N HIS A 144 13.80 -7.49 -15.16
CA HIS A 144 14.96 -7.86 -14.34
C HIS A 144 15.55 -6.66 -13.59
N SER A 145 14.81 -5.56 -13.47
CA SER A 145 15.25 -4.41 -12.68
C SER A 145 15.33 -4.73 -11.20
N PHE A 146 16.19 -3.99 -10.50
CA PHE A 146 16.35 -4.05 -9.06
C PHE A 146 15.06 -3.73 -8.29
N PHE A 147 14.14 -2.98 -8.89
CA PHE A 147 12.89 -2.59 -8.23
C PHE A 147 11.83 -3.69 -8.22
N TRP A 148 11.86 -4.70 -9.08
CA TRP A 148 10.87 -5.78 -9.03
C TRP A 148 10.97 -6.64 -7.76
N PRO A 149 12.17 -7.09 -7.32
CA PRO A 149 12.32 -7.73 -6.01
C PRO A 149 11.88 -6.81 -4.85
N LEU A 150 12.17 -5.51 -4.96
CA LEU A 150 11.78 -4.52 -3.95
C LEU A 150 10.25 -4.37 -3.88
N GLU A 151 9.58 -4.41 -5.03
CA GLU A 151 8.12 -4.36 -5.15
C GLU A 151 7.47 -5.59 -4.55
N ALA A 152 7.97 -6.78 -4.91
CA ALA A 152 7.48 -8.05 -4.39
C ALA A 152 7.59 -8.11 -2.86
N LEU A 153 8.74 -7.72 -2.31
CA LEU A 153 8.93 -7.63 -0.86
C LEU A 153 8.04 -6.55 -0.22
N GLY A 154 7.95 -5.36 -0.83
CA GLY A 154 7.11 -4.27 -0.36
C GLY A 154 5.65 -4.69 -0.22
N TYR A 155 5.08 -5.31 -1.26
CA TYR A 155 3.72 -5.82 -1.24
C TYR A 155 3.52 -7.00 -0.29
N GLY A 156 4.49 -7.89 -0.14
CA GLY A 156 4.34 -8.98 0.81
C GLY A 156 4.49 -8.54 2.27
N PHE A 157 5.33 -7.55 2.58
CA PHE A 157 5.34 -6.92 3.90
C PHE A 157 4.06 -6.12 4.16
N MET A 158 3.50 -5.46 3.14
CA MET A 158 2.17 -4.85 3.21
C MET A 158 1.09 -5.92 3.47
N GLY A 159 1.19 -7.08 2.84
CA GLY A 159 0.38 -8.26 3.10
C GLY A 159 0.48 -8.71 4.55
N LEU A 160 1.69 -8.99 5.05
CA LEU A 160 1.94 -9.36 6.45
C LEU A 160 1.39 -8.32 7.43
N SER A 161 1.59 -7.04 7.13
CA SER A 161 1.04 -5.93 7.91
C SER A 161 -0.48 -6.05 8.06
N THR A 162 -1.19 -6.19 6.94
CA THR A 162 -2.65 -6.36 6.96
C THR A 162 -3.09 -7.66 7.63
N LEU A 163 -2.38 -8.78 7.41
CA LEU A 163 -2.66 -10.08 8.06
C LEU A 163 -2.63 -9.96 9.59
N PHE A 164 -1.58 -9.33 10.12
CA PHE A 164 -1.44 -9.13 11.57
C PHE A 164 -2.47 -8.15 12.11
N ALA A 165 -2.81 -7.09 11.37
CA ALA A 165 -3.90 -6.19 11.73
C ALA A 165 -5.28 -6.85 11.68
N ALA A 166 -5.46 -7.93 10.93
CA ALA A 166 -6.72 -8.66 10.85
C ALA A 166 -7.18 -9.17 12.23
N PHE A 167 -6.23 -9.50 13.11
CA PHE A 167 -6.51 -9.95 14.49
C PHE A 167 -7.08 -8.85 15.39
N ALA A 168 -7.05 -7.58 14.98
CA ALA A 168 -7.72 -6.49 15.68
C ALA A 168 -9.25 -6.57 15.62
N PHE A 169 -9.78 -7.28 14.62
CA PHE A 169 -11.19 -7.26 14.26
C PHE A 169 -11.88 -8.56 14.72
N THR A 170 -12.56 -8.49 15.86
CA THR A 170 -13.23 -9.66 16.48
C THR A 170 -14.76 -9.56 16.45
N GLY A 171 -15.31 -8.38 16.14
CA GLY A 171 -16.75 -8.14 16.14
C GLY A 171 -17.51 -8.65 14.90
N GLY A 172 -18.79 -8.27 14.84
CA GLY A 172 -19.69 -8.55 13.72
C GLY A 172 -19.42 -7.68 12.48
N SER A 173 -20.42 -7.49 11.62
CA SER A 173 -20.28 -6.60 10.45
C SER A 173 -20.13 -5.12 10.88
N PRO A 174 -19.15 -4.36 10.35
CA PRO A 174 -18.29 -4.65 9.18
C PRO A 174 -16.94 -5.33 9.51
N GLU A 175 -16.57 -5.47 10.78
CA GLU A 175 -15.27 -6.00 11.21
C GLU A 175 -14.95 -7.39 10.67
N ARG A 176 -15.95 -8.27 10.60
CA ARG A 176 -15.81 -9.61 9.99
C ARG A 176 -15.29 -9.53 8.55
N TRP A 177 -15.78 -8.58 7.75
CA TRP A 177 -15.39 -8.41 6.36
C TRP A 177 -14.01 -7.75 6.24
N ILE A 178 -13.71 -6.78 7.09
CA ILE A 178 -12.37 -6.18 7.17
C ILE A 178 -11.33 -7.28 7.47
N ARG A 179 -11.60 -8.13 8.47
CA ARG A 179 -10.73 -9.26 8.80
C ARG A 179 -10.52 -10.20 7.62
N ALA A 180 -11.60 -10.60 6.94
CA ALA A 180 -11.51 -11.50 5.79
C ALA A 180 -10.68 -10.91 4.64
N LEU A 181 -10.90 -9.63 4.32
CA LEU A 181 -10.12 -8.94 3.28
C LEU A 181 -8.66 -8.76 3.68
N PHE A 182 -8.37 -8.43 4.93
CA PHE A 182 -7.00 -8.32 5.42
C PHE A 182 -6.25 -9.67 5.41
N ILE A 183 -6.93 -10.77 5.75
CA ILE A 183 -6.36 -12.11 5.62
C ILE A 183 -6.10 -12.45 4.14
N ALA A 184 -7.06 -12.15 3.25
CA ALA A 184 -6.89 -12.36 1.82
C ALA A 184 -5.71 -11.54 1.27
N ASN A 185 -5.59 -10.27 1.67
CA ASN A 185 -4.49 -9.37 1.32
C ASN A 185 -3.14 -9.94 1.79
N GLY A 186 -3.11 -10.47 3.02
CA GLY A 186 -1.96 -11.17 3.57
C GLY A 186 -1.56 -12.40 2.78
N ALA A 187 -2.52 -13.26 2.46
CA ALA A 187 -2.27 -14.47 1.68
C ALA A 187 -1.75 -14.15 0.27
N LEU A 188 -2.32 -13.14 -0.39
CA LEU A 188 -1.84 -12.67 -1.70
C LEU A 188 -0.42 -12.11 -1.62
N GLY A 189 -0.11 -11.29 -0.60
CA GLY A 189 1.22 -10.73 -0.41
C GLY A 189 2.30 -11.78 -0.14
N ILE A 190 2.02 -12.75 0.73
CA ILE A 190 2.93 -13.88 0.99
C ILE A 190 3.07 -14.74 -0.28
N GLY A 191 1.97 -15.01 -0.97
CA GLY A 191 1.96 -15.72 -2.24
C GLY A 191 2.84 -15.02 -3.29
N GLY A 192 2.78 -13.69 -3.38
CA GLY A 192 3.62 -12.89 -4.27
C GLY A 192 5.11 -13.00 -3.94
N ILE A 193 5.49 -12.87 -2.66
CA ILE A 193 6.89 -13.04 -2.23
C ILE A 193 7.44 -14.42 -2.59
N VAL A 194 6.63 -15.48 -2.41
CA VAL A 194 7.07 -16.86 -2.67
C VAL A 194 7.06 -17.16 -4.17
N ALA A 195 6.09 -16.65 -4.92
CA ALA A 195 5.95 -16.91 -6.36
C ALA A 195 7.05 -16.24 -7.19
N TYR A 196 7.52 -15.06 -6.79
CA TYR A 196 8.53 -14.30 -7.52
C TYR A 196 9.87 -15.05 -7.71
N PRO A 197 10.55 -15.56 -6.65
CA PRO A 197 11.80 -16.32 -6.81
C PRO A 197 11.61 -17.69 -7.44
N LEU A 198 10.38 -18.22 -7.47
CA LEU A 198 10.04 -19.49 -8.13
C LEU A 198 9.70 -19.31 -9.62
N GLU A 199 9.84 -18.08 -10.15
CA GLU A 199 9.52 -17.72 -11.54
C GLU A 199 8.07 -18.07 -11.94
N VAL A 200 7.15 -18.11 -10.95
CA VAL A 200 5.71 -18.32 -11.19
C VAL A 200 5.07 -16.97 -11.51
N THR A 201 5.46 -16.38 -12.63
CA THR A 201 5.17 -14.99 -13.03
C THR A 201 3.68 -14.68 -13.03
N LEU A 202 2.84 -15.62 -13.48
CA LEU A 202 1.38 -15.43 -13.49
C LEU A 202 0.83 -15.22 -12.08
N VAL A 203 1.28 -16.01 -11.10
CA VAL A 203 0.82 -15.89 -9.71
C VAL A 203 1.37 -14.61 -9.08
N ALA A 204 2.63 -14.26 -9.32
CA ALA A 204 3.23 -13.03 -8.81
C ALA A 204 2.51 -11.77 -9.33
N VAL A 205 2.22 -11.71 -10.64
CA VAL A 205 1.49 -10.60 -11.25
C VAL A 205 0.06 -10.55 -10.75
N LEU A 206 -0.70 -11.64 -10.85
CA LEU A 206 -2.12 -11.64 -10.44
C LEU A 206 -2.29 -11.37 -8.95
N SER A 207 -1.38 -11.85 -8.10
CA SER A 207 -1.43 -11.56 -6.67
C SER A 207 -1.19 -10.09 -6.37
N GLY A 208 -0.18 -9.47 -6.99
CA GLY A 208 0.06 -8.03 -6.88
C GLY A 208 -1.12 -7.20 -7.38
N LEU A 209 -1.70 -7.57 -8.53
CA LEU A 209 -2.84 -6.86 -9.12
C LEU A 209 -4.12 -6.98 -8.31
N ALA A 210 -4.49 -8.20 -7.91
CA ALA A 210 -5.69 -8.44 -7.12
C ALA A 210 -5.58 -7.78 -5.73
N LEU A 211 -4.38 -7.82 -5.12
CA LEU A 211 -4.06 -7.14 -3.88
C LEU A 211 -4.27 -5.62 -4.05
N TRP A 212 -3.59 -5.01 -5.02
CA TRP A 212 -3.57 -3.55 -5.19
C TRP A 212 -4.90 -2.96 -5.67
N THR A 213 -5.59 -3.60 -6.62
CA THR A 213 -6.72 -2.98 -7.33
C THR A 213 -8.10 -3.33 -6.76
N LEU A 214 -8.21 -4.45 -6.01
CA LEU A 214 -9.50 -4.95 -5.53
C LEU A 214 -9.52 -5.13 -4.02
N VAL A 215 -8.66 -6.01 -3.50
CA VAL A 215 -8.72 -6.44 -2.11
C VAL A 215 -8.37 -5.28 -1.17
N PHE A 216 -7.29 -4.58 -1.46
CA PHE A 216 -6.83 -3.47 -0.65
C PHE A 216 -7.83 -2.28 -0.60
N PRO A 217 -8.31 -1.71 -1.73
CA PRO A 217 -9.28 -0.61 -1.69
C PRO A 217 -10.62 -1.03 -1.06
N ALA A 218 -11.11 -2.24 -1.31
CA ALA A 218 -12.32 -2.74 -0.64
C ALA A 218 -12.14 -2.77 0.89
N SER A 219 -10.97 -3.19 1.37
CA SER A 219 -10.66 -3.27 2.78
C SER A 219 -10.58 -1.89 3.45
N THR A 220 -9.99 -0.90 2.77
CA THR A 220 -9.81 0.46 3.29
C THR A 220 -11.13 1.24 3.27
N ILE A 221 -12.01 1.00 2.30
CA ILE A 221 -13.39 1.53 2.29
C ILE A 221 -14.16 1.04 3.52
N LEU A 222 -14.16 -0.27 3.78
CA LEU A 222 -14.85 -0.84 4.95
C LEU A 222 -14.25 -0.33 6.26
N LEU A 223 -12.92 -0.16 6.31
CA LEU A 223 -12.23 0.39 7.46
C LEU A 223 -12.64 1.85 7.73
N ALA A 224 -12.71 2.69 6.70
CA ALA A 224 -13.20 4.07 6.82
C ALA A 224 -14.65 4.11 7.33
N ILE A 225 -15.52 3.23 6.81
CA ILE A 225 -16.90 3.09 7.30
C ILE A 225 -16.92 2.67 8.77
N SER A 226 -16.06 1.73 9.18
CA SER A 226 -15.96 1.27 10.57
C SER A 226 -15.53 2.39 11.51
N PHE A 227 -14.46 3.13 11.19
CA PHE A 227 -14.01 4.26 11.99
C PHE A 227 -15.09 5.35 12.08
N ARG A 228 -15.77 5.68 10.99
CA ARG A 228 -16.87 6.66 10.99
C ARG A 228 -18.03 6.24 11.89
N ARG A 229 -18.40 4.95 11.90
CA ARG A 229 -19.45 4.41 12.79
C ARG A 229 -19.03 4.48 14.25
N ARG A 230 -17.77 4.20 14.57
CA ARG A 230 -17.24 4.29 15.94
C ARG A 230 -17.21 5.75 16.44
N MET A 231 -16.76 6.69 15.61
CA MET A 231 -16.78 8.13 15.96
C MET A 231 -18.19 8.64 16.30
N ARG A 232 -19.20 8.25 15.51
CA ARG A 232 -20.59 8.63 15.76
C ARG A 232 -21.20 8.04 17.05
N ARG A 233 -20.61 6.98 17.60
CA ARG A 233 -21.05 6.37 18.87
C ARG A 233 -20.33 6.95 20.08
N SER A 234 -19.21 7.64 19.87
CA SER A 234 -18.41 8.27 20.93
C SER A 234 -18.73 9.76 21.14
N THR A 235 -19.52 10.36 20.24
CA THR A 235 -20.09 11.71 20.37
C THR A 235 -21.51 11.61 20.92
#